data_AF-A0A6M2AIJ0-F1
#
_entry.id   AF-A0A6M2AIJ0-F1
#
_cell.length_a   1.000
_cell.length_b   1.000
_cell.length_c   1.000
_cell.angle_alpha   90.00
_cell.angle_beta   90.00
_cell.angle_gamma   90.00
#
_symmetry.space_group_name_H-M   'P 1'
#
loop_
_entity.id
_entity.type
_entity.pdbx_description
1 polymer ?
#
loop_
_entity_poly.entity_id
_entity_poly.type
_entity_poly.pdbx_seq_one_letter_code
_entity_poly.pdbx_strand_id
1 'polypeptide(L)'
;MQKHIKKLCESLEIELPKKAKDKSYLIKIDEDTEVNIWFLDPGFYFHSNLSTFPSEKKEALFIYLMRANLLSQGTGGSRIGMAKEENFLTLSDQIAYEVNYI
;
A
#
# COMPACT_ATOMS: atom_id res chain seq x y z
N MET A 1 13.75 7.65 11.58
CA MET A 1 12.44 7.38 10.93
C MET A 1 11.89 8.57 10.13
N GLN A 2 11.57 9.73 10.73
CA GLN A 2 11.10 10.91 9.96
C GLN A 2 12.06 11.38 8.84
N LYS A 3 13.37 11.19 9.04
CA LYS A 3 14.41 11.48 8.04
C LYS A 3 14.27 10.65 6.75
N HIS A 4 13.79 9.41 6.83
CA HIS A 4 13.62 8.55 5.64
C HIS A 4 12.43 8.97 4.80
N ILE A 5 11.30 9.31 5.44
CA ILE A 5 10.14 9.87 4.73
C ILE A 5 10.50 11.20 4.08
N LYS A 6 11.18 12.10 4.81
CA LYS A 6 11.60 13.38 4.23
C LYS A 6 12.48 13.17 2.99
N LYS A 7 13.47 12.28 3.06
CA LYS A 7 14.31 11.92 1.91
C LYS A 7 13.52 11.29 0.76
N LEU A 8 12.54 10.44 1.07
CA LEU A 8 11.66 9.82 0.07
C LEU A 8 10.89 10.90 -0.69
N CYS A 9 10.28 11.84 0.03
CA CYS A 9 9.53 12.94 -0.57
C CYS A 9 10.43 13.87 -1.40
N GLU A 10 11.63 14.20 -0.89
CA GLU A 10 12.62 14.97 -1.65
C GLU A 10 13.03 14.26 -2.94
N SER A 11 13.27 12.94 -2.89
CA SER A 11 13.66 12.17 -4.09
C SER A 11 12.55 11.98 -5.11
N LEU A 12 11.30 12.01 -4.67
CA LEU A 12 10.12 11.87 -5.52
C LEU A 12 9.55 13.23 -5.94
N GLU A 13 10.14 14.34 -5.49
CA GLU A 13 9.66 15.71 -5.74
C GLU A 13 8.19 15.95 -5.33
N ILE A 14 7.75 15.23 -4.29
CA ILE A 14 6.38 15.29 -3.77
C ILE A 14 6.29 16.08 -2.47
N GLU A 15 5.10 16.62 -2.18
CA GLU A 15 4.83 17.32 -0.95
C GLU A 15 5.04 16.44 0.29
N LEU A 16 5.47 17.06 1.39
CA LEU A 16 5.66 16.36 2.65
C LEU A 16 4.30 15.79 3.14
N PRO A 17 4.26 14.50 3.54
CA PRO A 17 3.03 13.86 3.91
C PRO A 17 2.41 14.49 5.16
N LYS A 18 1.08 14.57 5.15
CA LYS A 18 0.33 14.92 6.35
C LYS A 18 0.33 13.70 7.27
N LYS A 19 0.77 13.91 8.51
CA LYS A 19 0.71 12.88 9.55
C LYS A 19 -0.74 12.71 9.99
N ALA A 20 -1.26 11.49 9.86
CA ALA A 20 -2.61 11.16 10.33
C ALA A 20 -2.61 10.83 11.83
N LYS A 21 -3.82 10.73 12.41
CA LYS A 21 -4.03 10.50 13.85
C LYS A 21 -3.51 9.14 14.34
N ASP A 22 -3.43 8.16 13.45
CA ASP A 22 -3.01 6.79 13.70
C ASP A 22 -1.49 6.57 13.54
N LYS A 23 -0.69 7.65 13.51
CA LYS A 23 0.76 7.64 13.24
C LYS A 23 1.12 7.17 11.82
N SER A 24 0.16 7.08 10.90
CA SER A 24 0.44 6.90 9.47
C SER A 24 0.79 8.22 8.79
N TYR A 25 1.36 8.10 7.60
CA TYR A 25 1.70 9.21 6.71
C TYR A 25 0.99 8.99 5.39
N LEU A 26 0.17 9.96 4.98
CA LEU A 26 -0.48 9.95 3.68
C LEU A 26 0.39 10.71 2.68
N ILE A 27 0.91 9.99 1.69
CA ILE A 27 1.67 10.53 0.57
C ILE A 27 0.75 10.57 -0.66
N LYS A 28 0.64 11.73 -1.28
CA LYS A 28 0.00 11.88 -2.60
C LYS A 28 1.08 11.81 -3.66
N ILE A 29 0.98 10.85 -4.58
CA ILE A 29 1.92 10.71 -5.69
C ILE A 29 1.43 11.56 -6.87
N ASP A 30 0.12 11.52 -7.15
CA ASP A 30 -0.56 12.32 -8.17
C ASP A 30 -2.01 12.63 -7.73
N GLU A 31 -2.85 13.11 -8.66
CA GLU A 31 -4.25 13.48 -8.38
C GLU A 31 -5.13 12.29 -7.96
N ASP A 32 -4.80 11.08 -8.42
CA ASP A 32 -5.62 9.86 -8.25
C ASP A 32 -4.96 8.82 -7.32
N THR A 33 -3.66 8.95 -7.07
CA THR A 33 -2.85 7.96 -6.37
C THR A 33 -2.42 8.45 -5.00
N GLU A 34 -3.02 7.86 -3.97
CA GLU A 34 -2.65 8.10 -2.58
C GLU A 34 -2.10 6.82 -1.93
N VAL A 35 -1.00 6.97 -1.20
CA VAL A 35 -0.33 5.88 -0.48
C VAL A 35 -0.24 6.22 1.00
N ASN A 36 -0.80 5.35 1.83
CA ASN A 36 -0.66 5.39 3.26
C ASN A 36 0.53 4.54 3.69
N ILE A 37 1.34 5.09 4.59
CA ILE A 37 2.52 4.43 5.14
C ILE A 37 2.37 4.35 6.65
N TRP A 38 2.41 3.12 7.19
CA TRP A 38 2.51 2.86 8.61
C TRP A 38 3.90 2.35 8.94
N PHE A 39 4.40 2.78 10.08
CA PHE A 39 5.62 2.24 10.66
C PHE A 39 5.27 1.03 11.50
N LEU A 40 5.87 -0.10 11.16
CA LEU A 40 5.82 -1.31 11.97
C LEU A 40 7.08 -1.39 12.82
N ASP A 41 7.00 -2.09 13.95
CA ASP A 41 8.16 -2.39 14.78
C ASP A 41 8.46 -3.90 14.68
N PRO A 42 9.36 -4.34 13.77
CA PRO A 42 10.14 -3.57 12.80
C PRO A 42 9.55 -3.58 11.37
N GLY A 43 9.62 -2.45 10.66
CA GLY A 43 9.39 -2.36 9.21
C GLY A 43 8.47 -1.23 8.77
N PHE A 44 7.92 -1.37 7.57
CA PHE A 44 6.93 -0.49 6.99
C PHE A 44 5.80 -1.28 6.38
N TYR A 45 4.61 -0.70 6.43
CA TYR A 45 3.45 -1.17 5.71
C TYR A 45 2.97 -0.05 4.79
N PHE A 46 2.78 -0.39 3.52
CA PHE A 46 2.24 0.48 2.48
C PHE A 46 0.84 0.00 2.14
N HIS A 47 -0.08 0.93 1.96
CA HIS A 47 -1.44 0.65 1.51
C HIS A 47 -1.93 1.74 0.58
N SER A 48 -2.56 1.35 -0.51
CA SER A 48 -3.25 2.27 -1.42
C SER A 48 -4.61 1.70 -1.79
N ASN A 49 -5.58 2.59 -1.98
CA ASN A 49 -6.86 2.23 -2.58
C ASN A 49 -6.72 2.37 -4.09
N LEU A 50 -6.97 1.28 -4.83
CA LEU A 50 -6.78 1.26 -6.28
C LEU A 50 -8.01 1.76 -7.03
N SER A 51 -9.15 1.13 -6.79
CA SER A 51 -10.38 1.42 -7.52
C SER A 51 -11.57 0.91 -6.76
N THR A 52 -12.75 1.43 -7.09
CA THR A 52 -14.01 0.93 -6.54
C THR A 52 -14.20 -0.53 -6.92
N PHE A 53 -14.78 -1.28 -6.00
CA PHE A 53 -15.09 -2.67 -6.21
C PHE A 53 -16.17 -2.83 -7.31
N PRO A 54 -15.94 -3.63 -8.37
CA PRO A 54 -16.94 -3.78 -9.42
C PRO A 54 -18.15 -4.57 -8.92
N SER A 55 -19.34 -4.12 -9.32
CA SER A 55 -20.61 -4.75 -8.94
C SER A 55 -20.88 -6.07 -9.68
N GLU A 56 -20.27 -6.26 -10.84
CA GLU A 56 -20.48 -7.42 -11.72
C GLU A 56 -19.33 -8.43 -11.66
N LYS A 57 -19.63 -9.70 -11.96
CA LYS A 57 -18.64 -10.79 -12.12
C LYS A 57 -17.68 -10.97 -10.94
N LYS A 58 -18.15 -10.72 -9.71
CA LYS A 58 -17.34 -10.73 -8.48
C LYS A 58 -16.52 -12.01 -8.31
N GLU A 59 -17.13 -13.17 -8.52
CA GLU A 59 -16.46 -14.46 -8.37
C GLU A 59 -15.29 -14.63 -9.35
N ALA A 60 -15.49 -14.27 -10.62
CA ALA A 60 -14.43 -14.32 -11.61
C ALA A 60 -13.28 -13.37 -11.27
N LEU A 61 -13.59 -12.17 -10.76
CA LEU A 61 -12.58 -11.24 -10.27
C LEU A 61 -11.83 -11.81 -9.07
N PHE A 62 -12.51 -12.42 -8.09
CA PHE A 62 -11.85 -13.01 -6.93
C PHE A 62 -10.88 -14.12 -7.33
N ILE A 63 -11.30 -15.01 -8.22
CA ILE A 63 -10.42 -16.05 -8.78
C ILE A 63 -9.21 -15.41 -9.46
N TYR A 64 -9.42 -14.37 -10.25
CA TYR A 64 -8.34 -13.66 -10.91
C TYR A 64 -7.35 -13.03 -9.93
N LEU A 65 -7.84 -12.27 -8.94
CA LEU A 65 -7.00 -11.59 -7.94
C LEU A 65 -6.26 -12.58 -7.03
N MET A 66 -6.92 -13.65 -6.60
CA MET A 66 -6.27 -14.71 -5.82
C MET A 66 -5.15 -15.38 -6.61
N ARG A 67 -5.35 -15.64 -7.92
CA ARG A 67 -4.31 -16.18 -8.79
C ARG A 67 -3.15 -15.20 -8.97
N ALA A 68 -3.44 -13.91 -9.16
CA ALA A 68 -2.42 -12.87 -9.26
C ALA A 68 -1.56 -12.81 -7.99
N ASN A 69 -2.19 -12.83 -6.81
CA ASN A 69 -1.50 -12.86 -5.52
C ASN A 69 -0.67 -14.14 -5.33
N LEU A 70 -1.23 -15.31 -5.65
CA LEU A 70 -0.53 -16.60 -5.51
C LEU A 70 0.73 -16.67 -6.37
N LEU A 71 0.64 -16.16 -7.60
CA LEU A 71 1.75 -16.20 -8.55
C LEU A 71 2.70 -15.00 -8.41
N SER A 72 2.34 -14.02 -7.57
CA SER A 72 2.99 -12.70 -7.52
C SER A 72 3.14 -12.04 -8.90
N GLN A 73 2.26 -12.40 -9.85
CA GLN A 73 2.32 -11.91 -11.22
C GLN A 73 1.61 -10.57 -11.31
N GLY A 74 2.35 -9.55 -11.75
CA GLY A 74 1.81 -8.22 -12.00
C GLY A 74 1.70 -7.30 -10.77
N THR A 75 2.02 -7.78 -9.56
CA THR A 75 1.92 -6.98 -8.32
C THR A 75 3.26 -6.55 -7.73
N GLY A 76 4.39 -6.96 -8.33
CA GLY A 76 5.73 -6.55 -7.85
C GLY A 76 6.08 -7.04 -6.44
N GLY A 77 5.41 -8.09 -5.95
CA GLY A 77 5.55 -8.59 -4.56
C GLY A 77 4.49 -8.06 -3.59
N SER A 78 3.72 -7.05 -4.00
CA SER A 78 2.57 -6.54 -3.25
C SER A 78 1.36 -7.47 -3.35
N ARG A 79 0.37 -7.25 -2.48
CA ARG A 79 -0.87 -8.03 -2.40
C ARG A 79 -2.07 -7.17 -2.76
N ILE A 80 -2.94 -7.68 -3.64
CA ILE A 80 -4.23 -7.05 -3.91
C ILE A 80 -5.25 -7.60 -2.91
N GLY A 81 -5.89 -6.69 -2.18
CA GLY A 81 -6.92 -7.00 -1.20
C GLY A 81 -8.23 -6.25 -1.47
N MET A 82 -9.07 -6.25 -0.45
CA MET A 82 -10.30 -5.48 -0.40
C MET A 82 -10.33 -4.66 0.89
N ALA A 83 -10.88 -3.46 0.80
CA ALA A 83 -11.24 -2.69 2.00
C ALA A 83 -12.30 -3.45 2.82
N LYS A 84 -12.35 -3.18 4.12
CA LYS A 84 -13.24 -3.88 5.06
C LYS A 84 -14.72 -3.70 4.69
N GLU A 85 -15.05 -2.56 4.11
CA GLU A 85 -16.40 -2.21 3.65
C GLU A 85 -16.71 -2.75 2.23
N GLU A 86 -15.80 -3.53 1.63
CA GLU A 86 -15.91 -4.11 0.28
C GLU A 86 -16.16 -3.10 -0.84
N ASN A 87 -15.85 -1.83 -0.59
CA ASN A 87 -16.09 -0.72 -1.50
C ASN A 87 -14.90 -0.45 -2.44
N PHE A 88 -13.68 -0.80 -2.04
CA PHE A 88 -12.45 -0.59 -2.84
C PHE A 88 -11.58 -1.83 -2.89
N LEU A 89 -10.94 -2.04 -4.04
CA LEU A 89 -9.74 -2.85 -4.16
C LEU A 89 -8.56 -2.11 -3.56
N THR A 90 -7.68 -2.83 -2.89
CA THR A 90 -6.51 -2.26 -2.21
C THR A 90 -5.24 -2.92 -2.72
N LEU A 91 -4.14 -2.18 -2.72
CA LEU A 91 -2.80 -2.72 -2.92
C LEU A 91 -2.01 -2.49 -1.63
N SER A 92 -1.40 -3.55 -1.12
CA SER A 92 -0.58 -3.44 0.08
C SER A 92 0.72 -4.17 -0.02
N ASP A 93 1.74 -3.60 0.62
CA ASP A 93 3.05 -4.21 0.72
C ASP A 93 3.62 -4.04 2.11
N GLN A 94 4.41 -5.01 2.55
CA GLN A 94 5.06 -4.98 3.84
C GLN A 94 6.54 -5.24 3.68
N ILE A 95 7.33 -4.23 4.04
CA ILE A 95 8.79 -4.33 4.07
C ILE A 95 9.18 -4.52 5.53
N ALA A 96 9.46 -5.76 5.94
CA ALA A 96 10.09 -6.03 7.21
C ALA A 96 11.55 -5.53 7.17
N TYR A 97 12.03 -4.88 8.23
CA TYR A 97 13.47 -4.77 8.37
C TYR A 97 14.00 -6.16 8.71
N GLU A 98 14.98 -6.65 7.94
CA GLU A 98 15.79 -7.77 8.39
C GLU A 98 16.57 -7.28 9.61
N VAL A 99 16.09 -7.63 10.80
CA VAL A 99 16.88 -7.46 12.02
C VAL A 99 17.90 -8.60 12.01
N ASN A 100 19.04 -8.34 11.38
CA ASN A 100 20.23 -9.16 11.60
C ASN A 100 20.63 -8.96 13.07
N TYR A 101 20.14 -9.84 13.95
CA TYR A 101 20.70 -10.01 15.28
C TYR A 101 22.10 -10.62 15.09
N ILE A 102 23.12 -9.76 15.10
CA ILE A 102 24.51 -10.18 15.30
C ILE A 102 24.72 -10.40 16.79
#